data_AF-E9SHP9-F1
#
_entry.id   AF-E9SHP9-F1
#
_cell.length_a   1.000
_cell.length_b   1.000
_cell.length_c   1.000
_cell.angle_alpha   90.00
_cell.angle_beta   90.00
_cell.angle_gamma   90.00
#
_symmetry.space_group_name_H-M   'P 1'
#
loop_
_entity.id
_entity.type
_entity.pdbx_description
1 polymer ?
#
loop_
_entity_poly.entity_id
_entity_poly.type
_entity_poly.pdbx_seq_one_letter_code
_entity_poly.pdbx_strand_id
1 'polypeptide(L)'
;MEALFSGDHMSAKCKINNEEISRLSELVEEKARRYFTEESYGQVQEQKLIVQSDRTYVMVKPKYNDAYNNMYKYIRQCIPLMGQSSVLVSYNELFRKVQAITGDTHSAWEVMTFLPEIYVQCYFKIKGTGLVNMKIGERQLELTDFQISPLRVIKSEVESFLEKNKPCDEFNQNIFSMSARFESAMNALKSGVKEEELAFGTLSVEAPDDYVIW
;
A
#
# COMPACT_ATOMS: atom_id res chain seq x y z
N MET A 1 21.33 -2.39 -0.03
CA MET A 1 21.38 -2.17 1.43
C MET A 1 22.53 -1.23 1.70
N GLU A 2 22.34 -0.32 2.64
CA GLU A 2 23.33 0.67 3.05
C GLU A 2 23.28 0.78 4.58
N ALA A 3 24.44 0.80 5.22
CA ALA A 3 24.59 1.13 6.63
C ALA A 3 25.70 2.20 6.75
N LEU A 4 25.40 3.26 7.47
CA LEU A 4 26.29 4.36 7.76
C LEU A 4 26.51 4.43 9.28
N PHE A 5 27.78 4.47 9.67
CA PHE A 5 28.19 4.60 11.06
C PHE A 5 29.08 5.83 11.25
N SER A 6 28.71 6.69 12.21
CA SER A 6 29.42 7.93 12.53
C SER A 6 29.37 8.18 14.04
N GLY A 7 30.47 7.87 14.74
CA GLY A 7 30.52 7.97 16.21
C GLY A 7 29.47 7.04 16.83
N ASP A 8 28.53 7.57 17.62
CA ASP A 8 27.45 6.77 18.23
C ASP A 8 26.23 6.57 17.32
N HIS A 9 26.23 7.19 16.13
CA HIS A 9 25.06 7.18 15.26
C HIS A 9 25.17 6.09 14.19
N MET A 10 24.22 5.16 14.23
CA MET A 10 24.00 4.15 13.18
C MET A 10 22.73 4.51 12.42
N SER A 11 22.79 4.49 11.09
CA SER A 11 21.60 4.53 10.25
C SER A 11 21.72 3.49 9.14
N ALA A 12 20.63 2.79 8.84
CA ALA A 12 20.60 1.85 7.74
C ALA A 12 19.39 2.09 6.82
N LYS A 13 19.60 1.81 5.54
CA LYS A 13 18.56 1.86 4.50
C LYS A 13 18.61 0.58 3.68
N CYS A 14 17.52 -0.18 3.72
CA CYS A 14 17.30 -1.28 2.81
C CYS A 14 16.26 -0.90 1.76
N LYS A 15 16.65 -1.01 0.49
CA LYS A 15 15.76 -0.76 -0.64
C LYS A 15 15.59 -2.01 -1.48
N ILE A 16 14.36 -2.30 -1.89
CA ILE A 16 14.03 -3.29 -2.90
C ILE A 16 13.36 -2.53 -4.05
N ASN A 17 13.89 -2.66 -5.27
CA ASN A 17 13.38 -1.92 -6.45
C ASN A 17 13.23 -0.40 -6.20
N ASN A 18 14.23 0.20 -5.53
CA ASN A 18 14.27 1.62 -5.10
C ASN A 18 13.27 2.04 -4.01
N GLU A 19 12.36 1.17 -3.57
CA GLU A 19 11.48 1.44 -2.42
C GLU A 19 12.16 1.05 -1.11
N GLU A 20 12.14 1.96 -0.13
CA GLU A 20 12.68 1.68 1.20
C GLU A 20 11.73 0.78 2.00
N ILE A 21 12.27 -0.32 2.52
CA ILE A 21 11.52 -1.30 3.30
C ILE A 21 11.92 -1.16 4.77
N SER A 22 11.12 -0.44 5.57
CA SER A 22 11.47 -0.07 6.96
C SER A 22 11.89 -1.27 7.82
N ARG A 23 11.13 -2.38 7.76
CA ARG A 23 11.47 -3.60 8.52
C ARG A 23 12.83 -4.18 8.13
N LEU A 24 13.20 -4.12 6.86
CA LEU A 24 14.53 -4.58 6.42
C LEU A 24 15.62 -3.58 6.79
N SER A 25 15.34 -2.27 6.73
CA SER A 25 16.24 -1.23 7.21
C SER A 25 16.59 -1.45 8.68
N GLU A 26 15.58 -1.71 9.54
CA GLU A 26 15.76 -2.01 10.97
C GLU A 26 16.64 -3.25 11.19
N LEU A 27 16.40 -4.34 10.45
CA LEU A 27 17.21 -5.56 10.54
C LEU A 27 18.66 -5.35 10.09
N VAL A 28 18.87 -4.52 9.06
CA VAL A 28 20.21 -4.14 8.60
C VAL A 28 20.90 -3.27 9.66
N GLU A 29 20.18 -2.33 10.27
CA GLU A 29 20.70 -1.48 11.34
C GLU A 29 21.13 -2.32 12.55
N GLU A 30 20.29 -3.26 12.99
CA GLU A 30 20.59 -4.14 14.12
C GLU A 30 21.82 -5.01 13.84
N LYS A 31 21.93 -5.56 12.62
CA LYS A 31 23.12 -6.32 12.21
C LYS A 31 24.36 -5.45 12.11
N ALA A 32 24.24 -4.24 11.56
CA ALA A 32 25.35 -3.30 11.43
C ALA A 32 25.90 -2.90 12.80
N ARG A 33 25.04 -2.67 13.80
CA ARG A 33 25.44 -2.38 15.18
C ARG A 33 26.30 -3.48 15.81
N ARG A 34 26.15 -4.74 15.38
CA ARG A 34 26.99 -5.86 15.84
C ARG A 34 28.34 -5.93 15.11
N TYR A 35 28.47 -5.23 13.97
CA TYR A 35 29.61 -5.35 13.07
C TYR A 35 30.58 -4.16 13.18
N PHE A 36 30.05 -2.95 13.40
CA PHE A 36 30.86 -1.75 13.65
C PHE A 36 31.13 -1.60 15.15
N THR A 37 32.39 -1.32 15.51
CA THR A 37 32.83 -1.03 16.88
C THR A 37 32.91 0.49 17.10
N GLU A 38 32.83 0.94 18.36
CA GLU A 38 32.79 2.37 18.76
C GLU A 38 33.95 3.23 18.19
N GLU A 39 35.05 2.61 17.73
CA GLU A 39 36.23 3.30 17.18
C GLU A 39 36.23 3.44 15.64
N SER A 40 35.19 3.00 14.95
CA SER A 40 35.18 2.95 13.49
C SER A 40 34.30 4.04 12.86
N TYR A 41 34.74 4.60 11.73
CA TYR A 41 33.88 5.37 10.83
C TYR A 41 33.78 4.59 9.53
N GLY A 42 32.57 4.40 9.01
CA GLY A 42 32.41 3.55 7.85
C GLY A 42 31.04 3.60 7.21
N GLN A 43 31.05 3.26 5.93
CA GLN A 43 29.86 2.99 5.16
C GLN A 43 30.02 1.60 4.54
N VAL A 44 29.00 0.76 4.70
CA VAL A 44 28.91 -0.50 3.97
C VAL A 44 27.71 -0.43 3.06
N GLN A 45 27.97 -0.59 1.77
CA GLN A 45 26.94 -0.70 0.75
C GLN A 45 27.03 -2.08 0.11
N GLU A 46 25.93 -2.82 0.16
CA GLU A 46 25.81 -4.12 -0.48
C GLU A 46 24.63 -4.09 -1.46
N GLN A 47 24.90 -4.49 -2.71
CA GLN A 47 23.88 -4.63 -3.74
C GLN A 47 23.69 -6.11 -4.02
N LYS A 48 22.44 -6.59 -3.88
CA LYS A 48 22.07 -7.97 -4.20
C LYS A 48 21.08 -7.95 -5.34
N LEU A 49 21.39 -8.72 -6.38
CA LEU A 49 20.44 -9.05 -7.43
C LEU A 49 19.80 -10.39 -7.08
N ILE A 50 18.51 -10.36 -6.75
CA ILE A 50 17.73 -11.58 -6.55
C ILE A 50 16.94 -11.80 -7.84
N VAL A 51 17.31 -12.84 -8.58
CA VAL A 51 16.59 -13.26 -9.80
C VAL A 51 15.71 -14.44 -9.43
N GLN A 52 14.41 -14.33 -9.67
CA GLN A 52 13.48 -15.45 -9.50
C GLN A 52 13.82 -16.53 -10.54
N SER A 53 13.89 -17.79 -10.10
CA SER A 53 14.13 -18.90 -11.02
C SER A 53 12.94 -19.05 -11.98
N ASP A 54 13.21 -19.29 -13.26
CA ASP A 54 12.19 -19.61 -14.28
C ASP A 54 11.26 -20.75 -13.86
N ARG A 55 11.74 -21.69 -13.04
CA ARG A 55 10.95 -22.82 -12.52
C ARG A 55 9.86 -22.39 -11.54
N THR A 56 10.08 -21.27 -10.86
CA THR A 56 9.18 -20.69 -9.85
C THR A 56 8.51 -19.42 -10.35
N TYR A 57 8.89 -18.96 -11.55
CA TYR A 57 8.34 -17.78 -12.18
C TYR A 57 6.99 -18.14 -12.79
N VAL A 58 5.92 -17.79 -12.09
CA VAL A 58 4.58 -17.82 -12.67
C VAL A 58 4.41 -16.51 -13.42
N MET A 59 4.58 -16.57 -14.74
CA MET A 59 4.24 -15.45 -15.60
C MET A 59 2.75 -15.17 -15.42
N VAL A 60 2.42 -13.99 -14.91
CA VAL A 60 1.03 -13.51 -14.85
C VAL A 60 0.44 -13.71 -16.24
N LYS A 61 -0.62 -14.52 -16.35
CA LYS A 61 -1.13 -15.01 -17.64
C LYS A 61 -1.36 -13.81 -18.59
N PRO A 62 -1.03 -13.92 -19.88
CA PRO A 62 -1.11 -12.83 -20.86
C PRO A 62 -2.46 -12.09 -20.93
N LYS A 63 -3.56 -12.76 -20.54
CA LYS A 63 -4.90 -12.16 -20.43
C LYS A 63 -4.97 -10.94 -19.50
N TYR A 64 -3.97 -10.77 -18.63
CA TYR A 64 -3.90 -9.73 -17.60
C TYR A 64 -2.87 -8.63 -17.88
N ASN A 65 -2.12 -8.70 -18.98
CA ASN A 65 -1.20 -7.62 -19.36
C ASN A 65 -1.99 -6.36 -19.76
N ASP A 66 -3.13 -6.52 -20.46
CA ASP A 66 -4.05 -5.43 -20.76
C ASP A 66 -4.75 -4.91 -19.51
N ALA A 67 -5.15 -5.79 -18.57
CA ALA A 67 -5.77 -5.38 -17.31
C ALA A 67 -4.80 -4.56 -16.45
N TYR A 68 -3.54 -4.99 -16.31
CA TYR A 68 -2.50 -4.26 -15.59
C TYR A 68 -2.17 -2.91 -16.24
N ASN A 69 -2.03 -2.86 -17.57
CA ASN A 69 -1.81 -1.62 -18.31
C ASN A 69 -3.01 -0.66 -18.22
N ASN A 70 -4.23 -1.19 -18.18
CA ASN A 70 -5.44 -0.39 -18.01
C ASN A 70 -5.74 -0.06 -16.54
N MET A 71 -5.12 -0.73 -15.57
CA MET A 71 -5.40 -0.50 -14.14
C MET A 71 -5.10 0.95 -13.75
N TYR A 72 -3.99 1.52 -14.21
CA TYR A 72 -3.70 2.95 -14.06
C TYR A 72 -4.85 3.85 -14.56
N LYS A 73 -5.39 3.53 -15.73
CA LYS A 73 -6.53 4.25 -16.32
C LYS A 73 -7.81 4.06 -15.51
N TYR A 74 -8.03 2.87 -14.95
CA TYR A 74 -9.18 2.59 -14.08
C TYR A 74 -9.08 3.36 -12.77
N ILE A 75 -7.93 3.32 -12.08
CA ILE A 75 -7.72 4.04 -10.82
C ILE A 75 -7.92 5.54 -11.02
N ARG A 76 -7.36 6.13 -12.08
CA ARG A 76 -7.53 7.56 -12.41
C ARG A 76 -8.99 7.98 -12.59
N GLN A 77 -9.84 7.08 -13.06
CA GLN A 77 -11.28 7.35 -13.20
C GLN A 77 -12.04 7.06 -11.90
N CYS A 78 -11.59 6.08 -11.12
CA CYS A 78 -12.26 5.68 -9.87
C CYS A 78 -12.02 6.68 -8.73
N ILE A 79 -10.84 7.29 -8.61
CA ILE A 79 -10.56 8.33 -7.60
C ILE A 79 -11.60 9.48 -7.66
N PRO A 80 -11.79 10.17 -8.81
CA PRO A 80 -12.79 11.23 -8.89
C PRO A 80 -14.21 10.72 -8.72
N LEU A 81 -14.53 9.51 -9.22
CA LEU A 81 -15.83 8.89 -9.04
C LEU A 81 -16.16 8.70 -7.54
N MET A 82 -15.21 8.19 -6.75
CA MET A 82 -15.39 7.98 -5.32
C MET A 82 -15.49 9.30 -4.56
N GLY A 83 -14.62 10.27 -4.86
CA GLY A 83 -14.67 11.57 -4.19
C GLY A 83 -15.87 12.44 -4.55
N GLN A 84 -16.53 12.19 -5.69
CA GLN A 84 -17.79 12.83 -6.09
C GLN A 84 -19.03 12.04 -5.65
N SER A 85 -18.86 10.80 -5.21
CA SER A 85 -19.98 10.00 -4.71
C SER A 85 -20.31 10.48 -3.31
N SER A 86 -21.52 11.04 -3.15
CA SER A 86 -21.98 11.45 -1.83
C SER A 86 -22.07 10.24 -0.91
N VAL A 87 -21.93 10.47 0.39
CA VAL A 87 -22.12 9.47 1.46
C VAL A 87 -23.49 8.76 1.37
N LEU A 88 -24.46 9.38 0.70
CA LEU A 88 -25.82 8.85 0.49
C LEU A 88 -25.93 7.87 -0.70
N VAL A 89 -24.94 7.80 -1.58
CA VAL A 89 -24.92 6.81 -2.67
C VAL A 89 -24.74 5.43 -2.04
N SER A 90 -25.65 4.50 -2.35
CA SER A 90 -25.51 3.14 -1.82
C SER A 90 -24.20 2.52 -2.31
N TYR A 91 -23.48 1.83 -1.43
CA TYR A 91 -22.24 1.12 -1.77
C TYR A 91 -22.38 0.27 -3.05
N ASN A 92 -23.53 -0.39 -3.21
CA ASN A 92 -23.85 -1.21 -4.39
C ASN A 92 -23.91 -0.41 -5.69
N GLU A 93 -24.39 0.83 -5.66
CA GLU A 93 -24.43 1.69 -6.85
C GLU A 93 -23.03 2.14 -7.24
N LEU A 94 -22.22 2.57 -6.26
CA LEU A 94 -20.83 2.93 -6.49
C LEU A 94 -20.03 1.73 -7.01
N PHE A 95 -20.21 0.54 -6.41
CA PHE A 95 -19.59 -0.69 -6.85
C PHE A 95 -19.91 -1.00 -8.32
N ARG A 96 -21.18 -0.86 -8.74
CA ARG A 96 -21.56 -1.05 -10.15
C ARG A 96 -20.90 -0.04 -11.09
N LYS A 97 -20.74 1.22 -10.68
CA LYS A 97 -20.05 2.24 -11.47
C LYS A 97 -18.56 1.92 -11.60
N VAL A 98 -17.92 1.49 -10.52
CA VAL A 98 -16.51 1.03 -10.55
C VAL A 98 -16.38 -0.21 -11.43
N GLN A 99 -17.27 -1.18 -11.31
CA GLN A 99 -17.30 -2.38 -12.14
C GLN A 99 -17.47 -2.08 -13.63
N ALA A 100 -18.27 -1.06 -13.97
CA ALA A 100 -18.39 -0.60 -15.36
C ALA A 100 -17.09 0.02 -15.90
N ILE A 101 -16.26 0.63 -15.05
CA ILE A 101 -14.95 1.18 -15.41
C ILE A 101 -13.91 0.06 -15.56
N THR A 102 -13.85 -0.86 -14.59
CA THR A 102 -12.84 -1.93 -14.56
C THR A 102 -13.14 -3.06 -15.55
N GLY A 103 -14.42 -3.28 -15.86
CA GLY A 103 -14.89 -4.32 -16.78
C GLY A 103 -15.05 -5.70 -16.14
N ASP A 104 -14.64 -5.87 -14.88
CA ASP A 104 -14.79 -7.12 -14.13
C ASP A 104 -14.96 -6.87 -12.61
N THR A 105 -15.54 -7.87 -11.94
CA THR A 105 -15.89 -7.82 -10.52
C THR A 105 -14.67 -7.86 -9.59
N HIS A 106 -13.61 -8.59 -9.95
CA HIS A 106 -12.43 -8.76 -9.10
C HIS A 106 -11.65 -7.45 -9.02
N SER A 107 -11.36 -6.83 -10.17
CA SER A 107 -10.73 -5.51 -10.23
C SER A 107 -11.59 -4.45 -9.53
N ALA A 108 -12.93 -4.53 -9.67
CA ALA A 108 -13.82 -3.59 -8.98
C ALA A 108 -13.72 -3.72 -7.46
N TRP A 109 -13.68 -4.96 -6.96
CA TRP A 109 -13.49 -5.25 -5.54
C TRP A 109 -12.13 -4.76 -5.04
N GLU A 110 -11.03 -5.00 -5.79
CA GLU A 110 -9.69 -4.51 -5.44
C GLU A 110 -9.68 -2.98 -5.30
N VAL A 111 -10.28 -2.27 -6.25
CA VAL A 111 -10.37 -0.80 -6.20
C VAL A 111 -11.22 -0.34 -5.03
N MET A 112 -12.42 -0.91 -4.85
CA MET A 112 -13.33 -0.53 -3.77
C MET A 112 -12.76 -0.82 -2.38
N THR A 113 -11.90 -1.83 -2.26
CA THR A 113 -11.30 -2.25 -0.98
C THR A 113 -10.01 -1.50 -0.68
N PHE A 114 -9.09 -1.39 -1.64
CA PHE A 114 -7.75 -0.87 -1.36
C PHE A 114 -7.63 0.64 -1.56
N LEU A 115 -8.39 1.24 -2.49
CA LEU A 115 -8.25 2.66 -2.81
C LEU A 115 -8.55 3.56 -1.61
N PRO A 116 -9.67 3.43 -0.88
CA PRO A 116 -9.94 4.30 0.27
C PRO A 116 -8.86 4.19 1.35
N GLU A 117 -8.38 2.97 1.62
CA GLU A 117 -7.38 2.69 2.64
C GLU A 117 -6.02 3.31 2.31
N ILE A 118 -5.59 3.18 1.05
CA ILE A 118 -4.35 3.77 0.55
C ILE A 118 -4.48 5.29 0.47
N TYR A 119 -5.66 5.81 0.08
CA TYR A 119 -5.93 7.24 0.01
C TYR A 119 -5.73 7.93 1.36
N VAL A 120 -6.31 7.37 2.42
CA VAL A 120 -6.15 7.87 3.79
C VAL A 120 -4.69 7.79 4.23
N GLN A 121 -4.01 6.68 3.95
CA GLN A 121 -2.59 6.51 4.26
C GLN A 121 -1.72 7.59 3.60
N CYS A 122 -1.93 7.85 2.31
CA CYS A 122 -1.17 8.86 1.57
C CYS A 122 -1.53 10.29 1.98
N TYR A 123 -2.81 10.58 2.22
CA TYR A 123 -3.29 11.92 2.61
C TYR A 123 -2.71 12.36 3.96
N PHE A 124 -2.82 11.51 4.99
CA PHE A 124 -2.30 11.79 6.33
C PHE A 124 -0.82 11.44 6.48
N LYS A 125 -0.19 10.86 5.44
CA LYS A 125 1.22 10.40 5.46
C LYS A 125 1.52 9.43 6.62
N ILE A 126 0.54 8.62 6.99
CA ILE A 126 0.65 7.64 8.08
C ILE A 126 1.46 6.44 7.58
N LYS A 127 2.43 5.97 8.37
CA LYS A 127 3.20 4.78 8.02
C LYS A 127 2.35 3.52 8.23
N GLY A 128 2.38 2.62 7.25
CA GLY A 128 1.78 1.28 7.35
C GLY A 128 2.82 0.19 7.52
N THR A 129 2.42 -0.98 8.03
CA THR A 129 3.29 -2.16 8.12
C THR A 129 3.68 -2.76 6.77
N GLY A 130 2.96 -2.42 5.69
CA GLY A 130 3.09 -3.06 4.38
C GLY A 130 2.56 -4.51 4.36
N LEU A 131 1.85 -4.94 5.39
CA LEU A 131 1.28 -6.28 5.49
C LEU A 131 -0.23 -6.25 5.22
N VAL A 132 -0.71 -7.29 4.55
CA VAL A 132 -2.11 -7.54 4.23
C VAL A 132 -2.47 -8.96 4.64
N ASN A 133 -3.41 -9.08 5.59
CA ASN A 133 -4.07 -10.33 5.92
C ASN A 133 -5.30 -10.48 5.02
N MET A 134 -5.27 -11.46 4.12
CA MET A 134 -6.33 -11.73 3.16
C MET A 134 -7.01 -13.06 3.50
N LYS A 135 -8.33 -13.02 3.68
CA LYS A 135 -9.18 -14.21 3.77
C LYS A 135 -9.83 -14.48 2.42
N ILE A 136 -9.70 -15.70 1.91
CA ILE A 136 -10.30 -16.18 0.65
C ILE A 136 -11.02 -17.50 0.96
N GLY A 137 -12.35 -17.46 1.09
CA GLY A 137 -13.11 -18.58 1.67
C GLY A 137 -12.55 -18.99 3.03
N GLU A 138 -12.15 -20.25 3.16
CA GLU A 138 -11.54 -20.81 4.39
C GLU A 138 -10.04 -20.55 4.52
N ARG A 139 -9.39 -19.97 3.50
CA ARG A 139 -7.93 -19.75 3.50
C ARG A 139 -7.63 -18.38 4.11
N GLN A 140 -6.65 -18.34 5.00
CA GLN A 140 -6.06 -17.09 5.49
C GLN A 140 -4.61 -16.99 5.00
N LEU A 141 -4.27 -15.85 4.42
CA LEU A 141 -2.96 -15.57 3.84
C LEU A 141 -2.43 -14.26 4.43
N GLU A 142 -1.17 -14.27 4.87
CA GLU A 142 -0.44 -13.04 5.18
C GLU A 142 0.46 -12.72 3.98
N LEU A 143 0.25 -11.56 3.37
CA LEU A 143 0.93 -11.09 2.18
C LEU A 143 1.60 -9.76 2.48
N THR A 144 2.70 -9.46 1.78
CA THR A 144 3.20 -8.09 1.70
C THR A 144 2.46 -7.33 0.60
N ASP A 145 2.36 -6.00 0.73
CA ASP A 145 1.76 -5.11 -0.26
C ASP A 145 2.39 -5.27 -1.67
N PHE A 146 3.69 -5.55 -1.74
CA PHE A 146 4.40 -5.86 -2.99
C PHE A 146 3.93 -7.14 -3.68
N GLN A 147 3.33 -8.09 -2.95
CA GLN A 147 2.77 -9.32 -3.51
C GLN A 147 1.37 -9.14 -4.07
N ILE A 148 0.77 -7.95 -3.92
CA ILE A 148 -0.56 -7.64 -4.44
C ILE A 148 -0.40 -6.51 -5.46
N SER A 149 -0.24 -6.92 -6.72
CA SER A 149 0.03 -6.02 -7.86
C SER A 149 -0.84 -4.73 -7.89
N PRO A 150 -2.16 -4.76 -7.63
CA PRO A 150 -3.02 -3.58 -7.53
C PRO A 150 -2.62 -2.52 -6.51
N LEU A 151 -2.14 -2.93 -5.33
CA LEU A 151 -1.81 -2.00 -4.23
C LEU A 151 -0.73 -0.99 -4.66
N ARG A 152 0.29 -1.43 -5.38
CA ARG A 152 1.37 -0.56 -5.87
C ARG A 152 0.86 0.47 -6.88
N VAL A 153 0.00 0.04 -7.81
CA VAL A 153 -0.58 0.92 -8.84
C VAL A 153 -1.49 1.96 -8.20
N ILE A 154 -2.36 1.53 -7.29
CA ILE A 154 -3.27 2.43 -6.57
C ILE A 154 -2.47 3.47 -5.78
N LYS A 155 -1.46 3.04 -5.02
CA LYS A 155 -0.60 3.95 -4.25
C LYS A 155 0.05 5.02 -5.12
N SER A 156 0.67 4.61 -6.23
CA SER A 156 1.32 5.55 -7.15
C SER A 156 0.34 6.57 -7.74
N GLU A 157 -0.86 6.14 -8.13
CA GLU A 157 -1.87 7.03 -8.72
C GLU A 157 -2.53 7.94 -7.68
N VAL A 158 -2.77 7.46 -6.47
CA VAL A 158 -3.27 8.25 -5.34
C VAL A 158 -2.27 9.35 -4.97
N GLU A 159 -0.98 9.00 -4.80
CA GLU A 159 0.08 9.97 -4.50
C GLU A 159 0.14 11.06 -5.57
N SER A 160 0.14 10.67 -6.85
CA SER A 160 0.16 11.62 -7.97
C SER A 160 -1.10 12.49 -8.01
N PHE A 161 -2.28 11.92 -7.71
CA PHE A 161 -3.54 12.65 -7.69
C PHE A 161 -3.56 13.71 -6.59
N LEU A 162 -3.17 13.35 -5.37
CA LEU A 162 -3.12 14.26 -4.21
C LEU A 162 -2.15 15.42 -4.43
N GLU A 163 -0.97 15.13 -4.99
CA GLU A 163 0.04 16.14 -5.28
C GLU A 163 -0.43 17.17 -6.33
N LYS A 164 -1.06 16.68 -7.40
CA LYS A 164 -1.46 17.52 -8.54
C LYS A 164 -2.77 18.28 -8.32
N ASN A 165 -3.79 17.63 -7.75
CA ASN A 165 -5.15 18.15 -7.76
C ASN A 165 -5.52 18.90 -6.48
N LYS A 166 -4.88 18.59 -5.34
CA LYS A 166 -5.19 19.19 -4.02
C LYS A 166 -6.72 19.22 -3.75
N PRO A 167 -7.37 18.06 -3.72
CA PRO A 167 -8.82 17.94 -3.57
C PRO A 167 -9.35 18.65 -2.31
N CYS A 168 -10.56 19.21 -2.41
CA CYS A 168 -11.23 19.90 -1.31
C CYS A 168 -11.71 18.94 -0.22
N ASP A 169 -12.05 19.48 0.95
CA ASP A 169 -12.43 18.69 2.12
C ASP A 169 -13.64 17.78 1.86
N GLU A 170 -14.67 18.25 1.16
CA GLU A 170 -15.83 17.43 0.81
C GLU A 170 -15.44 16.19 0.01
N PHE A 171 -14.56 16.37 -0.99
CA PHE A 171 -14.05 15.27 -1.81
C PHE A 171 -13.28 14.26 -0.95
N ASN A 172 -12.42 14.76 -0.07
CA ASN A 172 -11.62 13.92 0.82
C ASN A 172 -12.53 13.12 1.78
N GLN A 173 -13.53 13.78 2.39
CA GLN A 173 -14.47 13.15 3.31
C GLN A 173 -15.28 12.03 2.65
N ASN A 174 -15.68 12.20 1.40
CA ASN A 174 -16.38 11.14 0.67
C ASN A 174 -15.53 9.87 0.58
N ILE A 175 -14.24 9.98 0.23
CA ILE A 175 -13.34 8.82 0.18
C ILE A 175 -13.03 8.28 1.58
N PHE A 176 -12.80 9.15 2.56
CA PHE A 176 -12.51 8.76 3.94
C PHE A 176 -13.65 7.96 4.57
N SER A 177 -14.90 8.29 4.25
CA SER A 177 -16.08 7.56 4.74
C SER A 177 -16.14 6.10 4.30
N MET A 178 -15.34 5.72 3.28
CA MET A 178 -15.24 4.35 2.78
C MET A 178 -14.06 3.56 3.39
N SER A 179 -13.22 4.20 4.23
CA SER A 179 -12.03 3.57 4.82
C SER A 179 -12.23 3.21 6.29
N ALA A 180 -11.96 1.95 6.62
CA ALA A 180 -11.93 1.48 8.00
C ALA A 180 -10.72 2.02 8.77
N ARG A 181 -9.58 2.24 8.09
CA ARG A 181 -8.40 2.85 8.72
C ARG A 181 -8.61 4.30 9.07
N PHE A 182 -9.41 5.05 8.31
CA PHE A 182 -9.77 6.41 8.66
C PHE A 182 -10.53 6.46 9.99
N GLU A 183 -11.53 5.60 10.16
CA GLU A 183 -12.27 5.50 11.42
C GLU A 183 -11.34 5.17 12.59
N SER A 184 -10.42 4.22 12.38
CA SER A 184 -9.42 3.84 13.38
C SER A 184 -8.48 5.00 13.74
N ALA A 185 -7.99 5.75 12.73
CA ALA A 185 -7.15 6.93 12.94
C ALA A 185 -7.90 8.03 13.70
N MET A 186 -9.14 8.33 13.32
CA MET A 186 -9.95 9.35 13.98
C MET A 186 -10.27 8.98 15.43
N ASN A 187 -10.52 7.70 15.71
CA ASN A 187 -10.71 7.23 17.08
C ASN A 187 -9.44 7.39 17.92
N ALA A 188 -8.27 7.06 17.37
CA ALA A 188 -6.98 7.26 18.04
C ALA A 188 -6.68 8.74 18.33
N LEU A 189 -6.94 9.63 17.36
CA LEU A 189 -6.78 11.08 17.56
C LEU A 189 -7.73 11.61 18.64
N LYS A 190 -8.99 11.15 18.66
CA LYS A 190 -9.97 11.54 19.69
C LYS A 190 -9.57 11.07 21.09
N SER A 191 -8.89 9.94 21.22
CA SER A 191 -8.35 9.45 22.49
C SER A 191 -7.03 10.11 22.90
N GLY A 192 -6.52 11.07 22.12
CA GLY A 192 -5.37 11.91 22.46
C GLY A 192 -4.04 11.45 21.89
N VAL A 193 -4.02 10.45 20.99
CA VAL A 193 -2.83 10.09 20.23
C VAL A 193 -2.46 11.24 19.31
N LYS A 194 -1.17 11.58 19.23
CA LYS A 194 -0.72 12.62 18.30
C LYS A 194 -0.70 12.11 16.87
N GLU A 195 -0.93 12.98 15.91
CA GLU A 195 -0.90 12.64 14.48
C GLU A 195 0.43 11.99 14.06
N GLU A 196 1.55 12.49 14.59
CA GLU A 196 2.91 11.98 14.36
C GLU A 196 3.16 10.56 14.92
N GLU A 197 2.31 10.11 15.84
CA GLU A 197 2.38 8.79 16.48
C GLU A 197 1.42 7.77 15.81
N LEU A 198 0.61 8.22 14.84
CA LEU A 198 -0.28 7.32 14.12
C LEU A 198 0.53 6.36 13.26
N ALA A 199 0.20 5.08 13.38
CA ALA A 199 0.71 4.02 12.53
C ALA A 199 -0.43 3.07 12.18
N PHE A 200 -0.52 2.70 10.91
CA PHE A 200 -1.47 1.68 10.48
C PHE A 200 -0.89 0.28 10.64
N GLY A 201 -1.62 -0.55 11.37
CA GLY A 201 -1.36 -1.98 11.44
C GLY A 201 -1.67 -2.70 10.12
N THR A 202 -1.57 -4.03 10.18
CA THR A 202 -1.87 -4.93 9.06
C THR A 202 -3.27 -4.68 8.49
N LEU A 203 -3.36 -4.51 7.18
CA LEU A 203 -4.65 -4.39 6.49
C LEU A 203 -5.32 -5.76 6.49
N SER A 204 -6.53 -5.88 7.03
CA SER A 204 -7.28 -7.15 6.98
C SER A 204 -8.43 -7.03 6.00
N VAL A 205 -8.50 -7.92 5.01
CA VAL A 205 -9.52 -7.92 3.96
C VAL A 205 -10.10 -9.31 3.73
N GLU A 206 -11.38 -9.35 3.38
CA GLU A 206 -12.07 -10.55 2.92
C GLU A 206 -12.30 -10.43 1.42
N ALA A 207 -11.64 -11.30 0.65
CA ALA A 207 -11.72 -11.34 -0.80
C ALA A 207 -12.77 -12.36 -1.26
N PRO A 208 -13.32 -12.20 -2.48
CA PRO A 208 -14.21 -13.19 -3.08
C PRO A 208 -13.59 -14.59 -3.09
N ASP A 209 -14.40 -15.64 -2.93
CA ASP A 209 -13.92 -17.03 -2.84
C ASP A 209 -13.13 -17.50 -4.08
N ASP A 210 -13.42 -16.91 -5.24
CA ASP A 210 -12.76 -17.19 -6.52
C ASP A 210 -11.61 -16.22 -6.84
N TYR A 211 -11.21 -15.37 -5.89
CA TYR A 211 -10.14 -14.41 -6.05
C TYR A 211 -8.79 -15.09 -6.24
N VAL A 212 -8.01 -14.58 -7.19
CA VAL A 212 -6.66 -15.08 -7.50
C VAL A 212 -5.66 -13.96 -7.24
N ILE A 213 -4.67 -14.23 -6.39
CA ILE A 213 -3.59 -13.29 -6.09
C ILE A 213 -2.62 -13.24 -7.30
N TRP A 214 -2.35 -12.03 -7.79
CA TRP A 214 -1.55 -11.72 -8.99
C TRP A 214 -0.09 -11.38 -8.68
#